data_AF-A0A818ZIC8-F1
#
_entry.id   AF-A0A818ZIC8-F1
#
_cell.length_a   1.000
_cell.length_b   1.000
_cell.length_c   1.000
_cell.angle_alpha   90.00
_cell.angle_beta   90.00
_cell.angle_gamma   90.00
#
_symmetry.space_group_name_H-M   'P 1'
#
loop_
_entity.id
_entity.type
_entity.pdbx_description
1 polymer ?
#
loop_
_entity_poly.entity_id
_entity_poly.type
_entity_poly.pdbx_seq_one_letter_code
_entity_poly.pdbx_strand_id
1 'polypeptide(L)'
;MGMNGGPVYARACAEALPRLFTMIGAPNCRAPENNTATENAVSAVTKILKYNNSCLDNLDKENLMFEFFFSVRYNLVIIGQDNANVPNVIKLFADTFAKSSIEVDSVVGQRMIPILRHVQTIATIFQTCMNVLTNEERQALANALNAKTSPQNYQTGSSNHIMNHHASV
;
A
#
# COMPACT_ATOMS: atom_id res chain seq x y z
N MET A 1 13.71 -6.93 18.27
CA MET A 1 12.68 -7.98 18.48
C MET A 1 12.05 -8.45 17.17
N GLY A 2 11.39 -7.59 16.39
CA GLY A 2 10.75 -8.01 15.12
C GLY A 2 11.71 -8.59 14.05
N MET A 3 12.87 -7.96 13.80
CA MET A 3 13.78 -8.44 12.75
C MET A 3 14.78 -9.51 13.22
N ASN A 4 15.37 -9.31 14.41
CA ASN A 4 16.50 -10.12 14.90
C ASN A 4 16.20 -10.91 16.19
N GLY A 5 14.96 -10.87 16.70
CA GLY A 5 14.62 -11.51 17.98
C GLY A 5 14.42 -13.03 17.90
N GLY A 6 14.15 -13.55 16.71
CA GLY A 6 13.80 -14.95 16.52
C GLY A 6 12.34 -15.30 16.90
N PRO A 7 11.95 -16.58 16.77
CA PRO A 7 10.56 -17.03 16.87
C PRO A 7 9.91 -16.81 18.23
N VAL A 8 10.71 -16.75 19.30
CA VAL A 8 10.21 -16.56 20.68
C VAL A 8 9.48 -15.23 20.88
N TYR A 9 9.77 -14.23 20.03
CA TYR A 9 9.12 -12.92 20.06
C TYR A 9 7.90 -12.82 19.14
N ALA A 10 7.53 -13.87 18.41
CA ALA A 10 6.43 -13.82 17.44
C ALA A 10 5.11 -13.35 18.08
N ARG A 11 4.76 -13.92 19.24
CA ARG A 11 3.56 -13.54 19.98
C ARG A 11 3.59 -12.10 20.49
N ALA A 12 4.71 -11.68 21.07
CA ALA A 12 4.89 -10.30 21.53
C ALA A 12 4.84 -9.30 20.36
N CYS A 13 5.37 -9.68 19.19
CA CYS A 13 5.28 -8.86 17.97
C CYS A 13 3.83 -8.76 17.48
N ALA A 14 3.06 -9.85 17.53
CA ALA A 14 1.64 -9.85 17.17
C ALA A 14 0.81 -8.96 18.10
N GLU A 15 1.03 -9.06 19.41
CA GLU A 15 0.34 -8.25 20.42
C GLU A 15 0.69 -6.74 20.32
N ALA A 16 1.84 -6.40 19.77
CA ALA A 16 2.25 -5.02 19.55
C ALA A 16 1.57 -4.36 18.34
N LEU A 17 1.14 -5.13 17.33
CA LEU A 17 0.60 -4.57 16.09
C LEU A 17 -0.64 -3.69 16.28
N PRO A 18 -1.67 -4.07 17.07
CA PRO A 18 -2.82 -3.20 17.29
C PRO A 18 -2.44 -1.82 17.82
N ARG A 19 -1.46 -1.74 18.73
CA ARG A 19 -0.99 -0.47 19.30
C ARG A 19 -0.23 0.37 18.28
N LEU A 20 0.59 -0.27 17.45
CA LEU A 20 1.28 0.39 16.35
C LEU A 20 0.27 0.94 15.32
N PHE A 21 -0.76 0.15 14.97
CA PHE A 21 -1.83 0.59 14.09
C PHE A 21 -2.59 1.79 14.66
N THR A 22 -2.92 1.80 15.96
CA THR A 22 -3.54 2.95 16.63
C THR A 22 -2.67 4.19 16.56
N MET A 23 -1.36 4.06 16.84
CA MET A 23 -0.42 5.20 16.77
C MET A 23 -0.37 5.79 15.35
N ILE A 24 -0.33 4.93 14.34
CA ILE A 24 -0.22 5.36 12.95
C ILE A 24 -1.54 5.96 12.45
N GLY A 25 -2.68 5.45 12.90
CA GLY A 25 -4.01 5.96 12.56
C GLY A 25 -4.44 7.19 13.34
N ALA A 26 -3.62 7.70 14.28
CA ALA A 26 -3.96 8.86 15.08
C ALA A 26 -4.06 10.14 14.21
N PRO A 27 -5.02 11.05 14.46
CA PRO A 27 -5.24 12.24 13.62
C PRO A 27 -4.02 13.16 13.50
N ASN A 28 -3.17 13.20 14.53
CA ASN A 28 -1.98 14.02 14.61
C ASN A 28 -0.68 13.23 14.38
N CYS A 29 -0.73 12.00 13.88
CA CYS A 29 0.45 11.16 13.67
C CYS A 29 1.49 11.81 12.73
N ARG A 30 1.05 12.77 11.92
CA ARG A 30 1.88 13.56 10.98
C ARG A 30 2.31 14.93 11.47
N ALA A 31 1.93 15.33 12.68
CA ALA A 31 2.43 16.59 13.22
C ALA A 31 3.97 16.55 13.27
N PRO A 32 4.69 17.66 13.04
CA PRO A 32 6.16 17.68 13.00
C PRO A 32 6.81 17.00 14.21
N GLU A 33 6.20 17.14 15.39
CA GLU A 33 6.59 16.52 16.66
C GLU A 33 6.38 14.99 16.71
N ASN A 34 5.45 14.46 15.91
CA ASN A 34 5.07 13.04 15.90
C ASN A 34 5.60 12.28 14.68
N ASN A 35 6.01 12.97 13.62
CA ASN A 35 6.33 12.34 12.34
C ASN A 35 7.42 11.25 12.48
N THR A 36 8.48 11.53 13.24
CA THR A 36 9.56 10.57 13.51
C THR A 36 9.06 9.32 14.24
N ALA A 37 8.17 9.48 15.22
CA ALA A 37 7.60 8.36 15.97
C ALA A 37 6.71 7.49 15.07
N THR A 38 5.91 8.13 14.22
CA THR A 38 5.01 7.45 13.27
C THR A 38 5.79 6.70 12.19
N GLU A 39 6.87 7.28 11.65
CA GLU A 39 7.77 6.60 10.71
C GLU A 39 8.43 5.36 11.34
N ASN A 40 8.86 5.48 12.61
CA ASN A 40 9.42 4.36 13.35
C ASN A 40 8.38 3.26 13.61
N ALA A 41 7.15 3.62 13.95
CA ALA A 41 6.06 2.68 14.14
C ALA A 41 5.76 1.90 12.85
N VAL A 42 5.74 2.58 11.71
CA VAL A 42 5.55 1.94 10.39
C VAL A 42 6.70 0.99 10.09
N SER A 43 7.94 1.43 10.32
CA SER A 43 9.10 0.55 10.14
C SER A 43 9.02 -0.70 11.03
N ALA A 44 8.52 -0.56 12.27
CA ALA A 44 8.30 -1.67 13.18
C ALA A 44 7.22 -2.63 12.65
N VAL A 45 6.08 -2.12 12.20
CA VAL A 45 5.01 -2.91 11.56
C VAL A 45 5.56 -3.69 10.36
N THR A 46 6.25 -3.01 9.43
CA THR A 46 6.84 -3.63 8.23
C THR A 46 7.80 -4.76 8.61
N LYS A 47 8.65 -4.56 9.64
CA LYS A 47 9.59 -5.58 10.11
C LYS A 47 8.88 -6.76 10.76
N ILE A 48 7.83 -6.53 11.54
CA ILE A 48 7.04 -7.61 12.15
C ILE A 48 6.35 -8.44 11.06
N LEU A 49 5.65 -7.78 10.13
CA LEU A 49 4.95 -8.45 9.02
C LEU A 49 5.93 -9.23 8.12
N LYS A 50 7.14 -8.72 7.90
CA LYS A 50 8.14 -9.38 7.05
C LYS A 50 8.90 -10.51 7.75
N TYR A 51 9.33 -10.32 9.00
CA TYR A 51 10.32 -11.20 9.64
C TYR A 51 9.79 -12.00 10.83
N ASN A 52 8.65 -11.62 11.43
CA ASN A 52 8.15 -12.26 12.66
C ASN A 52 6.62 -12.33 12.68
N ASN A 53 6.08 -12.95 11.63
CA ASN A 53 4.64 -12.99 11.33
C ASN A 53 4.00 -14.37 11.58
N SER A 54 4.72 -15.31 12.21
CA SER A 54 4.25 -16.68 12.42
C SER A 54 3.07 -16.81 13.39
N CYS A 55 2.80 -15.78 14.20
CA CYS A 55 1.60 -15.68 15.04
C CYS A 55 0.54 -14.74 14.44
N LEU A 56 0.63 -14.41 13.15
CA LEU A 56 -0.31 -13.55 12.43
C LEU A 56 -1.04 -14.37 11.39
N ASP A 57 -2.13 -14.99 11.85
CA ASP A 57 -3.04 -15.75 11.01
C ASP A 57 -4.09 -14.81 10.41
N ASN A 58 -4.53 -15.09 9.17
CA ASN A 58 -5.62 -14.38 8.49
C ASN A 58 -5.37 -12.90 8.13
N LEU A 59 -4.14 -12.41 8.19
CA LEU A 59 -3.80 -11.07 7.69
C LEU A 59 -3.25 -11.15 6.26
N ASP A 60 -3.77 -10.29 5.39
CA ASP A 60 -3.14 -10.01 4.09
C ASP A 60 -1.90 -9.12 4.33
N LYS A 61 -0.80 -9.79 4.69
CA LYS A 61 0.46 -9.15 5.12
C LYS A 61 1.03 -8.25 4.03
N GLU A 62 0.94 -8.67 2.77
CA GLU A 62 1.40 -7.88 1.63
C GLU A 62 0.56 -6.62 1.46
N ASN A 63 -0.77 -6.75 1.53
CA ASN A 63 -1.66 -5.60 1.44
C ASN A 63 -1.48 -4.62 2.60
N LEU A 64 -1.33 -5.12 3.83
CA LEU A 64 -1.10 -4.26 4.99
C LEU A 64 0.24 -3.54 4.92
N MET A 65 1.30 -4.22 4.48
CA MET A 65 2.60 -3.56 4.27
C MET A 65 2.48 -2.46 3.23
N PHE A 66 1.71 -2.69 2.17
CA PHE A 66 1.45 -1.68 1.15
C PHE A 66 0.60 -0.52 1.67
N GLU A 67 -0.57 -0.78 2.25
CA GLU A 67 -1.47 0.23 2.79
C GLU A 67 -0.77 1.11 3.83
N PHE A 68 0.01 0.52 4.74
CA PHE A 68 0.79 1.29 5.72
C PHE A 68 1.91 2.08 5.07
N PHE A 69 2.73 1.47 4.21
CA PHE A 69 3.82 2.18 3.56
C PHE A 69 3.28 3.36 2.74
N PHE A 70 2.21 3.15 1.96
CA PHE A 70 1.58 4.17 1.17
C PHE A 70 0.89 5.23 2.00
N SER A 71 -0.06 4.87 2.86
CA SER A 71 -0.82 5.83 3.67
C SER A 71 0.08 6.73 4.54
N VAL A 72 1.22 6.21 4.97
CA VAL A 72 2.14 6.94 5.85
C VAL A 72 3.14 7.78 5.09
N ARG A 73 3.76 7.22 4.05
CA ARG A 73 4.76 7.95 3.28
C ARG A 73 4.10 8.92 2.31
N TYR A 74 2.84 8.65 1.94
CA TYR A 74 2.09 9.39 0.92
C TYR A 74 0.65 9.55 1.39
N ASN A 75 0.25 10.78 1.65
CA ASN A 75 -1.14 11.10 1.93
C ASN A 75 -2.01 10.78 0.69
N LEU A 76 -2.44 9.54 0.50
CA LEU A 76 -3.45 9.19 -0.52
C LEU A 76 -4.79 9.88 -0.24
N VAL A 77 -5.04 10.26 1.03
CA VAL A 77 -6.18 11.10 1.45
C VAL A 77 -5.96 12.58 1.10
N ILE A 78 -4.72 13.03 0.94
CA ILE A 78 -4.38 14.38 0.49
C ILE A 78 -3.75 14.28 -0.89
N ILE A 79 -4.58 13.94 -1.86
CA ILE A 79 -4.51 14.67 -3.13
C ILE A 79 -4.62 16.14 -2.70
N GLY A 80 -3.50 16.87 -2.63
CA GLY A 80 -3.52 18.28 -2.23
C GLY A 80 -4.52 19.07 -3.07
N GLN A 81 -4.85 20.30 -2.67
CA GLN A 81 -5.68 21.18 -3.51
C GLN A 81 -5.19 21.10 -4.98
N ASP A 82 -6.14 20.86 -5.89
CA ASP A 82 -5.89 20.70 -7.32
C ASP A 82 -4.87 19.63 -7.74
N ASN A 83 -4.83 18.49 -7.04
CA ASN A 83 -3.95 17.36 -7.39
C ASN A 83 -2.45 17.64 -7.24
N ALA A 84 -2.07 18.64 -6.43
CA ALA A 84 -0.69 19.07 -6.25
C ALA A 84 0.29 17.94 -5.85
N ASN A 85 -0.19 16.89 -5.19
CA ASN A 85 0.63 15.76 -4.74
C ASN A 85 0.72 14.61 -5.75
N VAL A 86 -0.08 14.60 -6.82
CA VAL A 86 -0.07 13.52 -7.82
C VAL A 86 1.32 13.29 -8.44
N PRO A 87 2.09 14.32 -8.83
CA PRO A 87 3.45 14.11 -9.34
C PRO A 87 4.38 13.35 -8.37
N ASN A 88 4.28 13.61 -7.06
CA ASN A 88 5.09 12.92 -6.06
C ASN A 88 4.68 11.47 -5.86
N VAL A 89 3.37 11.18 -5.96
CA VAL A 89 2.83 9.81 -5.90
C VAL A 89 3.29 9.03 -7.12
N ILE A 90 3.17 9.59 -8.33
CA ILE A 90 3.62 8.94 -9.56
C ILE A 90 5.14 8.73 -9.57
N LYS A 91 5.91 9.68 -9.02
CA LYS A 91 7.35 9.53 -8.83
C LYS A 91 7.71 8.34 -7.96
N LEU A 92 7.03 8.14 -6.85
CA LEU A 92 7.25 6.96 -6.03
C LEU A 92 6.91 5.67 -6.75
N PHE A 93 5.79 5.63 -7.49
CA PHE A 93 5.41 4.44 -8.24
C PHE A 93 6.53 4.08 -9.23
N ALA A 94 7.02 5.09 -9.95
CA ALA A 94 8.12 4.94 -10.89
C ALA A 94 9.43 4.50 -10.19
N ASP A 95 9.78 5.08 -9.05
CA ASP A 95 10.97 4.73 -8.26
C ASP A 95 10.91 3.30 -7.71
N THR A 96 9.74 2.88 -7.20
CA THR A 96 9.54 1.52 -6.67
C THR A 96 9.63 0.46 -7.76
N PHE A 97 9.10 0.72 -8.96
CA PHE A 97 9.30 -0.16 -10.11
C PHE A 97 10.75 -0.12 -10.63
N ALA A 98 11.38 1.05 -10.70
CA ALA A 98 12.75 1.19 -11.18
C ALA A 98 13.75 0.45 -10.28
N LYS A 99 13.53 0.48 -8.96
CA LYS A 99 14.33 -0.25 -7.97
C LYS A 99 13.94 -1.72 -7.82
N SER A 100 12.96 -2.21 -8.58
CA SER A 100 12.40 -3.57 -8.45
C SER A 100 11.99 -3.89 -7.01
N SER A 101 11.57 -2.87 -6.24
CA SER A 101 11.08 -3.05 -4.87
C SER A 101 9.68 -3.67 -4.84
N ILE A 102 8.96 -3.55 -5.95
CA ILE A 102 7.65 -4.14 -6.23
C ILE A 102 7.67 -4.65 -7.68
N GLU A 103 7.29 -5.91 -7.88
CA GLU A 103 7.13 -6.47 -9.22
C GLU A 103 5.77 -6.06 -9.81
N VAL A 104 5.71 -5.81 -11.12
CA VAL A 104 4.50 -5.28 -11.78
C VAL A 104 3.32 -6.26 -11.70
N ASP A 105 3.58 -7.56 -11.73
CA ASP A 105 2.63 -8.66 -11.63
C ASP A 105 2.22 -9.01 -10.20
N SER A 106 2.91 -8.46 -9.18
CA SER A 106 2.49 -8.60 -7.79
C SER A 106 1.10 -7.98 -7.56
N VAL A 107 0.41 -8.44 -6.52
CA VAL A 107 -0.91 -7.90 -6.11
C VAL A 107 -0.87 -6.38 -5.97
N VAL A 108 0.23 -5.90 -5.41
CA VAL A 108 0.50 -4.48 -5.19
C VAL A 108 0.75 -3.74 -6.51
N GLY A 109 1.64 -4.27 -7.36
CA GLY A 109 1.94 -3.69 -8.66
C GLY A 109 0.69 -3.56 -9.53
N GLN A 110 -0.16 -4.59 -9.54
CA GLN A 110 -1.43 -4.59 -10.26
C GLN A 110 -2.43 -3.54 -9.74
N ARG A 111 -2.42 -3.21 -8.44
CA ARG A 111 -3.26 -2.13 -7.87
C ARG A 111 -2.77 -0.73 -8.27
N MET A 112 -1.48 -0.57 -8.55
CA MET A 112 -0.89 0.70 -8.98
C MET A 112 -1.27 1.03 -10.45
N ILE A 113 -1.44 0.03 -11.31
CA ILE A 113 -1.67 0.24 -12.75
C ILE A 113 -2.94 1.05 -13.08
N PRO A 114 -4.13 0.77 -12.51
CA PRO A 114 -5.32 1.57 -12.79
C PRO A 114 -5.16 3.05 -12.42
N ILE A 115 -4.42 3.35 -11.34
CA ILE A 115 -4.13 4.72 -10.91
C ILE A 115 -3.23 5.41 -11.94
N LEU A 116 -2.15 4.74 -12.38
CA LEU A 116 -1.27 5.26 -13.44
C LEU A 116 -2.06 5.53 -14.73
N ARG A 117 -2.91 4.59 -15.14
CA ARG A 117 -3.77 4.73 -16.33
C ARG A 117 -4.75 5.88 -16.19
N HIS A 118 -5.33 6.07 -15.01
CA HIS A 118 -6.21 7.21 -14.77
C HIS A 118 -5.46 8.54 -14.91
N VAL A 119 -4.26 8.67 -14.34
CA VAL A 119 -3.45 9.90 -14.48
C VAL A 119 -3.07 10.16 -15.95
N GLN A 120 -2.85 9.13 -16.77
CA GLN A 120 -2.63 9.31 -18.22
C GLN A 120 -3.81 9.98 -18.94
N THR A 121 -5.04 9.82 -18.43
CA THR A 121 -6.22 10.49 -19.01
C THR A 121 -6.24 12.00 -18.74
N ILE A 122 -5.41 12.48 -17.80
CA ILE A 122 -5.32 13.90 -17.42
C ILE A 122 -3.99 14.47 -17.96
N ALA A 123 -3.98 14.85 -19.23
CA ALA A 123 -2.76 15.20 -19.98
C ALA A 123 -1.86 16.23 -19.27
N THR A 124 -2.43 17.29 -18.70
CA THR A 124 -1.68 18.33 -17.98
C THR A 124 -0.97 17.79 -16.75
N ILE A 125 -1.67 17.00 -15.91
CA ILE A 125 -1.09 16.38 -14.73
C ILE A 125 -0.04 15.35 -15.13
N PHE A 126 -0.30 14.54 -16.15
CA PHE A 126 0.64 13.54 -16.63
C PHE A 126 1.96 14.17 -17.10
N GLN A 127 1.90 15.29 -17.83
CA GLN A 127 3.10 16.03 -18.24
C GLN A 127 3.88 16.56 -17.02
N THR A 128 3.20 17.14 -16.03
CA THR A 128 3.84 17.56 -14.78
C THR A 128 4.49 16.37 -14.05
N CYS A 129 3.85 15.19 -14.06
CA CYS A 129 4.44 13.98 -13.51
C CYS A 129 5.72 13.60 -14.28
N MET A 130 5.70 13.57 -15.60
CA MET A 130 6.88 13.18 -16.40
C MET A 130 8.08 14.11 -16.19
N ASN A 131 7.83 15.40 -15.92
CA ASN A 131 8.87 16.39 -15.64
C ASN A 131 9.61 16.16 -14.32
N VAL A 132 8.98 15.53 -13.32
CA VAL A 132 9.63 15.25 -12.03
C VAL A 132 10.36 13.90 -11.99
N LEU A 133 10.18 13.05 -13.02
CA LEU A 133 10.79 11.73 -13.11
C LEU A 133 12.19 11.76 -13.73
N THR A 134 13.09 10.88 -13.26
CA THR A 134 14.34 10.54 -13.96
C THR A 134 14.09 9.68 -15.21
N ASN A 135 15.12 9.46 -16.02
CA ASN A 135 15.00 8.61 -17.20
C ASN A 135 14.70 7.15 -16.81
N GLU A 136 15.33 6.65 -15.75
CA GLU A 136 15.09 5.31 -15.22
C GLU A 136 13.65 5.17 -14.71
N GLU A 137 13.16 6.15 -13.95
CA GLU A 137 11.79 6.21 -13.45
C GLU A 137 10.77 6.23 -14.61
N ARG A 138 10.99 7.06 -15.66
CA ARG A 138 10.11 7.08 -16.84
C ARG A 138 10.08 5.74 -17.56
N GLN A 139 11.23 5.09 -17.72
CA GLN A 139 11.31 3.78 -18.38
C GLN A 139 10.57 2.71 -17.57
N ALA A 140 10.75 2.69 -16.25
CA ALA A 140 10.06 1.75 -15.36
C ALA A 140 8.54 1.93 -15.41
N LEU A 141 8.07 3.18 -15.39
CA LEU A 141 6.66 3.51 -15.50
C LEU A 141 6.08 3.10 -16.87
N ALA A 142 6.81 3.32 -17.96
CA ALA A 142 6.41 2.88 -19.29
C ALA A 142 6.30 1.34 -19.36
N ASN A 143 7.28 0.63 -18.79
CA ASN A 143 7.26 -0.84 -18.73
C ASN A 143 6.04 -1.35 -17.93
N ALA A 144 5.75 -0.74 -16.78
CA ALA A 144 4.62 -1.11 -15.94
C ALA A 144 3.27 -0.91 -16.65
N LEU A 145 3.10 0.19 -17.39
CA LEU A 145 1.88 0.49 -18.14
C LEU A 145 1.64 -0.45 -19.32
N ASN A 146 2.72 -0.91 -19.96
CA ASN A 146 2.71 -1.84 -21.09
C ASN A 146 2.63 -3.31 -20.67
N ALA A 147 2.80 -3.62 -19.38
CA ALA A 147 2.67 -4.97 -18.88
C ALA A 147 1.23 -5.48 -19.05
N LYS A 148 1.08 -6.76 -19.42
CA LYS A 148 -0.22 -7.43 -19.45
C LYS A 148 -0.76 -7.47 -18.02
N THR A 149 -1.82 -6.70 -17.75
CA THR A 149 -2.50 -6.75 -16.45
C THR A 149 -3.29 -8.06 -16.37
N SER A 150 -2.91 -8.94 -15.45
CA SER A 150 -3.70 -10.14 -15.14
C SER A 150 -4.96 -9.70 -14.40
N PRO A 151 -6.17 -10.08 -14.83
CA PRO A 151 -7.38 -9.77 -14.09
C PRO A 151 -7.32 -10.45 -12.71
N GLN A 152 -7.20 -9.67 -11.64
CA GLN A 152 -7.38 -10.19 -10.29
C GLN A 152 -8.87 -10.46 -10.06
N ASN A 153 -9.20 -11.71 -9.77
CA ASN A 153 -10.48 -12.10 -9.18
C ASN A 153 -10.64 -11.40 -7.83
N TYR A 154 -11.25 -10.23 -7.82
CA TYR A 154 -11.88 -9.71 -6.63
C TYR A 154 -13.10 -10.60 -6.34
N GLN A 155 -12.89 -11.70 -5.62
CA GLN A 155 -13.99 -12.36 -4.93
C GLN A 155 -14.50 -11.39 -3.88
N THR A 156 -15.54 -10.64 -4.26
CA THR A 156 -16.43 -9.97 -3.32
C THR A 156 -17.04 -11.07 -2.46
N GLY A 157 -16.57 -11.18 -1.22
CA GLY A 157 -17.21 -11.97 -0.18
C GLY A 157 -18.55 -11.36 0.20
N SER A 158 -19.54 -11.50 -0.68
CA SER A 158 -20.94 -11.20 -0.41
C SER A 158 -21.79 -12.33 -0.99
N SER A 159 -21.85 -13.46 -0.30
CA SER A 159 -22.98 -14.39 -0.45
C SER A 159 -23.88 -14.26 0.76
N ASN A 160 -24.92 -13.45 0.56
CA ASN A 160 -26.13 -13.38 1.36
C ASN A 160 -26.65 -14.79 1.64
N HIS A 161 -26.62 -15.22 2.90
CA HIS A 161 -27.43 -16.33 3.38
C HIS A 161 -28.86 -15.81 3.60
N ILE A 162 -29.62 -15.68 2.52
CA ILE A 162 -31.09 -15.60 2.59
C ILE A 162 -31.60 -17.03 2.36
N MET A 163 -31.89 -17.76 3.43
CA MET A 163 -32.85 -18.86 3.35
C MET A 163 -34.19 -18.33 3.83
N ASN A 164 -35.01 -17.94 2.85
CA ASN A 164 -36.39 -17.58 3.03
C ASN A 164 -37.23 -18.85 3.13
N HIS A 165 -38.15 -18.85 4.09
CA HIS A 165 -39.22 -19.82 4.28
C HIS A 165 -40.10 -19.95 3.02
N HIS A 166 -40.41 -21.18 2.63
CA HIS A 166 -41.62 -21.52 1.87
C HIS A 166 -42.05 -22.93 2.34
N ALA A 167 -43.02 -23.07 3.23
CA ALA A 167 -44.45 -23.14 2.92
C ALA A 167 -44.74 -24.26 1.91
N SER A 168 -44.90 -25.48 2.43
CA SER A 168 -45.50 -26.61 1.71
C SER A 168 -47.01 -26.59 1.90
N VAL A 169 -47.72 -26.62 0.77
CA VAL A 169 -49.07 -27.16 0.65
C VAL A 169 -48.96 -28.69 0.58
#